data_AF-A0A848YGL0-F1
#
_entry.id   AF-A0A848YGL0-F1
#
_cell.length_a   1.000
_cell.length_b   1.000
_cell.length_c   1.000
_cell.angle_alpha   90.00
_cell.angle_beta   90.00
_cell.angle_gamma   90.00
#
_symmetry.space_group_name_H-M   'P 1'
#
loop_
_entity.id
_entity.type
_entity.pdbx_description
1 polymer ?
#
loop_
_entity_poly.entity_id
_entity_poly.type
_entity_poly.pdbx_seq_one_letter_code
_entity_poly.pdbx_strand_id
1 'polypeptide(L)' 'MSWSEDVFKVLDNHQVATIATVPDAGLTGVLNLCENAETKKVVTLTTEEEGVGLMLGLWLGKQRGA' A
#
# COMPACT_ATOMS: atom_id res chain seq x y z
N MET A 1 19.33 -4.19 -5.60
CA MET A 1 17.90 -3.97 -5.81
C MET A 1 17.18 -5.22 -5.40
N SER A 2 16.40 -5.11 -4.33
CA SER A 2 15.47 -6.17 -3.93
C SER A 2 14.13 -5.95 -4.64
N TRP A 3 13.35 -7.02 -4.82
CA TRP A 3 11.99 -6.94 -5.36
C TRP A 3 11.15 -5.90 -4.60
N SER A 4 11.32 -5.81 -3.27
CA SER A 4 10.58 -4.86 -2.43
C SER A 4 10.89 -3.39 -2.74
N GLU A 5 12.16 -3.06 -3.00
CA GLU A 5 12.56 -1.71 -3.41
C GLU A 5 11.96 -1.33 -4.77
N ASP A 6 11.89 -2.28 -5.69
CA ASP A 6 11.34 -2.04 -7.03
C ASP A 6 9.82 -1.82 -6.96
N VAL A 7 9.10 -2.63 -6.18
CA VAL A 7 7.66 -2.41 -5.91
C VAL A 7 7.44 -1.06 -5.24
N PHE A 8 8.21 -0.72 -4.20
CA PHE A 8 8.09 0.57 -3.52
C PHE A 8 8.27 1.75 -4.48
N LYS A 9 9.27 1.68 -5.37
CA LYS A 9 9.48 2.71 -6.42
C LYS A 9 8.30 2.83 -7.37
N VAL A 10 7.69 1.70 -7.78
CA VAL A 10 6.49 1.74 -8.64
C VAL A 10 5.33 2.41 -7.90
N LEU A 11 5.08 2.05 -6.64
CA LEU A 11 4.04 2.68 -5.81
C LEU A 11 4.27 4.18 -5.68
N ASP A 12 5.51 4.61 -5.50
CA ASP A 12 5.86 6.02 -5.36
C ASP A 12 5.70 6.81 -6.67
N ASN A 13 6.23 6.28 -7.78
CA ASN A 13 6.11 6.88 -9.11
C ASN A 13 4.64 7.05 -9.55
N HIS A 14 3.75 6.19 -9.08
CA HIS A 14 2.31 6.26 -9.36
C HIS A 14 1.51 7.01 -8.31
N GLN A 15 2.17 7.66 -7.34
CA GLN A 15 1.54 8.45 -6.28
C GLN A 15 0.50 7.64 -5.48
N VAL A 16 0.77 6.35 -5.28
CA VAL A 16 -0.02 5.52 -4.36
C VAL A 16 0.32 5.96 -2.94
N ALA A 17 -0.68 6.45 -2.21
CA ALA A 17 -0.49 7.04 -0.88
C ALA A 17 -0.98 6.11 0.24
N THR A 18 -1.94 5.23 -0.02
CA THR A 18 -2.50 4.31 0.98
C THR A 18 -2.23 2.86 0.56
N ILE A 19 -1.68 2.06 1.46
CA ILE A 19 -1.39 0.65 1.25
C ILE A 19 -2.27 -0.16 2.20
N ALA A 20 -3.25 -0.87 1.67
CA ALA A 20 -4.12 -1.76 2.42
C ALA A 20 -3.52 -3.17 2.40
N THR A 21 -3.45 -3.83 3.56
CA THR A 21 -2.82 -5.16 3.62
C THR A 21 -3.45 -6.05 4.68
N VAL A 22 -3.60 -7.33 4.34
CA VAL A 22 -3.60 -8.41 5.31
C VAL A 22 -2.14 -8.90 5.40
N PRO A 23 -1.44 -8.69 6.53
CA PRO A 23 0.01 -8.93 6.58
C PRO A 23 0.36 -10.41 6.39
N ASP A 24 1.25 -10.67 5.43
CA ASP A 24 1.93 -11.93 5.26
C ASP A 24 3.46 -11.74 5.19
N ALA A 25 4.21 -12.84 5.28
CA ALA A 25 5.67 -12.79 5.27
C ALA A 25 6.27 -12.36 3.91
N GLY A 26 5.54 -12.55 2.81
CA GLY A 26 5.99 -12.18 1.47
C GLY A 26 6.01 -10.67 1.24
N LEU A 27 5.14 -9.92 1.91
CA LEU A 27 5.04 -8.46 1.77
C LEU A 27 5.91 -7.68 2.77
N THR A 28 6.51 -8.34 3.76
CA THR A 28 7.23 -7.68 4.88
C THR A 28 8.24 -6.63 4.41
N GLY A 29 9.02 -6.92 3.36
CA GLY A 29 10.00 -5.97 2.84
C GLY A 29 9.38 -4.70 2.25
N VAL A 30 8.27 -4.82 1.52
CA VAL A 30 7.56 -3.66 0.93
C VAL A 30 6.87 -2.87 2.03
N LEU A 31 6.21 -3.56 2.97
CA LEU A 31 5.50 -2.92 4.07
C LEU A 31 6.45 -2.11 4.97
N ASN A 32 7.63 -2.65 5.30
CA ASN A 32 8.64 -1.90 6.05
C ASN A 32 9.05 -0.60 5.33
N LEU A 33 9.25 -0.65 4.00
CA LEU A 33 9.58 0.55 3.22
C LEU A 33 8.44 1.58 3.23
N CYS A 34 7.20 1.11 3.10
CA CYS A 34 6.00 1.96 3.18
C CYS A 34 5.80 2.57 4.58
N GLU A 35 5.98 1.81 5.66
CA GLU A 35 5.84 2.31 7.03
C GLU A 35 6.87 3.39 7.38
N ASN A 36 8.07 3.32 6.80
CA ASN A 36 9.12 4.33 7.01
C ASN A 36 9.02 5.55 6.09
N ALA A 37 8.07 5.58 5.14
CA ALA A 37 7.92 6.67 4.19
C ALA A 37 6.77 7.61 4.60
N GLU A 38 7.08 8.90 4.82
CA GLU A 38 6.07 9.91 5.18
C GLU A 38 4.98 10.11 4.10
N THR A 39 5.26 9.71 2.86
CA THR A 39 4.32 9.79 1.73
C THR A 39 3.33 8.63 1.67
N LYS A 40 3.45 7.64 2.57
CA LYS A 40 2.64 6.42 2.57
C LYS A 40 1.89 6.27 3.89
N LYS A 41 0.71 5.67 3.80
CA LYS A 41 -0.10 5.24 4.94
C LYS A 41 -0.40 3.76 4.79
N VAL A 42 0.12 2.94 5.70
CA VAL A 42 -0.21 1.52 5.76
C VAL A 42 -1.47 1.32 6.61
N VAL A 43 -2.41 0.55 6.10
CA VAL A 43 -3.68 0.22 6.77
C VAL A 43 -3.79 -1.31 6.82
N THR A 44 -3.65 -1.85 8.02
CA THR A 44 -3.84 -3.28 8.27
C THR A 44 -5.34 -3.60 8.27
N LEU A 45 -5.71 -4.62 7.51
CA LEU A 45 -7.07 -5.14 7.39
C LEU A 45 -7.22 -6.48 8.11
N THR A 46 -8.45 -6.84 8.44
CA THR A 46 -8.79 -8.16 8.98
C THR A 46 -8.92 -9.18 7.86
N THR A 47 -9.48 -8.76 6.72
CA THR A 47 -9.59 -9.57 5.49
C THR A 47 -9.32 -8.72 4.26
N GLU A 48 -8.99 -9.35 3.13
CA GLU A 48 -8.66 -8.64 1.89
C GLU A 48 -9.88 -7.93 1.29
N GLU A 49 -11.08 -8.48 1.50
CA GLU A 49 -12.33 -7.94 0.96
C GLU A 49 -12.67 -6.54 1.53
N GLU A 50 -12.24 -6.24 2.76
CA GLU A 50 -12.36 -4.90 3.36
C GLU A 50 -11.64 -3.84 2.51
N GLY A 51 -10.55 -4.23 1.84
CA GLY A 51 -9.76 -3.37 0.96
C GLY A 51 -10.53 -2.86 -0.25
N VAL A 52 -11.52 -3.60 -0.75
CA VAL A 52 -12.32 -3.20 -1.93
C VAL A 52 -13.07 -1.90 -1.65
N GLY A 53 -13.74 -1.81 -0.49
CA GLY A 53 -14.46 -0.61 -0.09
C GLY A 53 -13.53 0.58 0.15
N LEU A 54 -12.38 0.33 0.76
CA LEU A 54 -11.34 1.36 0.97
C LEU A 54 -10.82 1.91 -0.36
N MET A 55 -10.50 1.04 -1.33
CA MET A 55 -10.01 1.45 -2.65
C MET A 55 -11.06 2.25 -3.42
N LEU A 56 -12.33 1.84 -3.36
CA LEU A 56 -13.42 2.60 -3.97
C LEU A 56 -13.52 4.01 -3.36
N GLY A 57 -13.45 4.12 -2.03
CA GLY A 57 -13.47 5.41 -1.34
C GLY A 57 -12.30 6.32 -1.72
N LEU A 58 -11.08 5.78 -1.76
CA LEU A 58 -9.89 6.52 -2.20
C LEU A 58 -10.06 7.02 -3.63
N TRP A 59 -10.51 6.16 -4.54
CA TRP A 59 -10.71 6.51 -5.95
C TRP A 59 -11.75 7.62 -6.12
N LEU A 60 -12.90 7.52 -5.44
CA LEU A 60 -13.91 8.59 -5.42
C LEU A 60 -13.36 9.91 -4.87
N GLY A 61 -12.44 9.83 -3.89
CA GLY A 61 -11.70 10.95 -3.34
C GLY A 61 -10.54 11.46 -4.20
N LYS A 62 -10.37 10.96 -5.43
CA LYS A 62 -9.23 11.26 -6.33
C LYS A 62 -7.86 10.91 -5.73
N GLN A 63 -7.84 9.96 -4.81
CA GLN A 63 -6.62 9.39 -4.23
C GLN A 63 -6.38 8.00 -4.82
N ARG A 64 -5.14 7.51 -4.66
CA ARG A 64 -4.73 6.19 -5.13
C ARG A 64 -4.31 5.34 -3.95
N GLY A 65 -4.81 4.12 -3.92
CA GLY A 65 -4.38 3.09 -2.98
C GLY A 65 -3.96 1.82 -3.71
N ALA A 66 -3.28 0.93 -2.98
CA ALA A 66 -2.95 -0.42 -3.38
C ALA A 66 -3.29 -1.38 -2.24
#